data_AF-A0A562SVZ2-F1
#
_entry.id   AF-A0A562SVZ2-F1
#
_cell.length_a   1.000
_cell.length_b   1.000
_cell.length_c   1.000
_cell.angle_alpha   90.00
_cell.angle_beta   90.00
_cell.angle_gamma   90.00
#
_symmetry.space_group_name_H-M   'P 1'
#
loop_
_entity.id
_entity.type
_entity.pdbx_description
1 polymer ?
#
loop_
_entity_poly.entity_id
_entity_poly.type
_entity_poly.pdbx_seq_one_letter_code
_entity_poly.pdbx_strand_id
1 'polypeptide(L)'
;MEDIQLYISKGTVLRLEFLDLVHPTLVHIKADHWNFIYQLYRDDKLIDSGLFTPNYLIIEERQLLIIQEYDTSILNKENIKTDQDLVFNLRLFDFSKGKTGRFSKLTGGNFKLEKLVDSILIFHKKYQDVTKEFEVNINEINMTAVAER
;
A
#
# COMPACT_ATOMS: atom_id res chain seq x y z
N MET A 1 -18.42 -0.24 -2.29
CA MET A 1 -17.16 -0.05 -1.54
C MET A 1 -17.07 1.43 -1.24
N GLU A 2 -16.71 1.81 -0.03
CA GLU A 2 -16.62 3.23 0.36
C GLU A 2 -15.16 3.69 0.39
N ASP A 3 -14.97 4.99 0.18
CA ASP A 3 -13.67 5.64 0.33
C ASP A 3 -13.19 5.59 1.77
N ILE A 4 -11.87 5.52 1.98
CA ILE A 4 -11.28 5.45 3.32
C ILE A 4 -10.60 6.79 3.64
N GLN A 5 -11.00 7.42 4.73
CA GLN A 5 -10.34 8.62 5.23
C GLN A 5 -9.15 8.25 6.12
N LEU A 6 -8.00 8.88 5.87
CA LEU A 6 -6.76 8.69 6.59
C LEU A 6 -6.36 10.00 7.28
N TYR A 7 -6.20 9.98 8.60
CA TYR A 7 -5.86 11.17 9.38
C TYR A 7 -4.35 11.14 9.67
N ILE A 8 -3.59 12.02 9.03
CA ILE A 8 -2.11 12.08 9.22
C ILE A 8 -1.71 13.12 10.27
N SER A 9 -2.48 14.20 10.39
CA SER A 9 -2.29 15.21 11.42
C SER A 9 -3.58 16.01 11.62
N LYS A 10 -3.61 16.90 12.63
CA LYS A 10 -4.69 17.89 12.81
C LYS A 10 -4.68 18.87 11.63
N GLY A 11 -5.37 18.51 10.55
CA GLY A 11 -5.54 19.34 9.35
C GLY A 11 -5.18 18.67 8.03
N THR A 12 -4.46 17.54 8.05
CA THR A 12 -4.15 16.77 6.83
C THR A 12 -4.95 15.48 6.83
N VAL A 13 -6.00 15.45 6.01
CA VAL A 13 -6.81 14.26 5.73
C VAL A 13 -6.47 13.77 4.32
N LEU A 14 -6.08 12.50 4.20
CA LEU A 14 -5.99 11.84 2.91
C LEU A 14 -7.25 11.01 2.67
N ARG A 15 -7.54 10.73 1.40
CA ARG A 15 -8.61 9.83 0.99
C ARG A 15 -8.03 8.72 0.13
N LEU A 16 -8.24 7.47 0.52
CA LEU A 16 -8.14 6.34 -0.42
C LEU A 16 -9.48 6.24 -1.13
N GLU A 17 -9.52 6.68 -2.37
CA GLU A 17 -10.71 6.64 -3.21
C GLU A 17 -10.76 5.31 -3.95
N PHE A 18 -11.91 4.65 -3.92
CA PHE A 18 -12.07 3.35 -4.60
C PHE A 18 -12.01 3.54 -6.12
N LEU A 19 -11.08 2.85 -6.78
CA LEU A 19 -10.90 2.90 -8.23
C LEU A 19 -11.58 1.71 -8.92
N ASP A 20 -11.21 0.50 -8.53
CA ASP A 20 -11.61 -0.72 -9.23
C ASP A 20 -11.44 -1.96 -8.33
N LEU A 21 -11.93 -3.10 -8.78
CA LEU A 21 -11.77 -4.39 -8.13
C LEU A 21 -11.40 -5.49 -9.14
N VAL A 22 -10.59 -6.44 -8.68
CA VAL A 22 -10.12 -7.58 -9.46
C VAL A 22 -10.33 -8.87 -8.68
N HIS A 23 -10.86 -9.89 -9.34
CA HIS A 23 -10.94 -11.25 -8.80
C HIS A 23 -10.10 -12.17 -9.71
N PRO A 24 -9.22 -13.02 -9.14
CA PRO A 24 -8.43 -13.93 -9.95
C PRO A 24 -9.30 -14.99 -10.64
N THR A 25 -9.08 -15.20 -11.93
CA THR A 25 -10.02 -15.98 -12.77
C THR A 25 -10.07 -17.48 -12.48
N LEU A 26 -9.04 -18.06 -11.84
CA LEU A 26 -8.94 -19.49 -11.53
C LEU A 26 -9.21 -19.83 -10.06
N VAL A 27 -9.46 -18.85 -9.19
CA VAL A 27 -9.84 -19.11 -7.79
C VAL A 27 -11.36 -19.10 -7.63
N HIS A 28 -11.88 -19.83 -6.65
CA HIS A 28 -13.31 -19.80 -6.37
C HIS A 28 -13.74 -18.38 -5.95
N ILE A 29 -14.95 -17.98 -6.37
CA ILE A 29 -15.49 -16.68 -5.97
C ILE A 29 -15.81 -16.72 -4.47
N LYS A 30 -15.01 -15.98 -3.69
CA LYS A 30 -15.19 -15.74 -2.26
C LYS A 30 -14.75 -14.31 -1.93
N ALA A 31 -15.26 -13.77 -0.84
CA ALA A 31 -15.01 -12.37 -0.43
C ALA A 31 -13.52 -12.05 -0.25
N ASP A 32 -12.74 -13.01 0.23
CA ASP A 32 -11.30 -12.92 0.50
C ASP A 32 -10.43 -12.92 -0.76
N HIS A 33 -10.97 -13.29 -1.93
CA HIS A 33 -10.25 -13.26 -3.20
C HIS A 33 -10.52 -11.99 -4.03
N TRP A 34 -11.34 -11.07 -3.54
CA TRP A 34 -11.54 -9.77 -4.20
C TRP A 34 -10.44 -8.79 -3.80
N ASN A 35 -9.74 -8.28 -4.80
CA ASN A 35 -8.65 -7.32 -4.67
C ASN A 35 -9.17 -5.93 -5.00
N PHE A 36 -9.37 -5.12 -3.96
CA PHE A 36 -9.85 -3.75 -4.09
C PHE A 36 -8.69 -2.80 -4.32
N ILE A 37 -8.82 -1.96 -5.34
CA ILE A 37 -7.78 -1.05 -5.80
C ILE A 37 -8.23 0.37 -5.47
N TYR A 38 -7.34 1.10 -4.81
CA TYR A 38 -7.56 2.47 -4.38
C TYR A 38 -6.53 3.41 -4.98
N GLN A 39 -6.89 4.68 -5.07
CA GLN A 39 -5.98 5.79 -5.36
C GLN A 39 -5.92 6.74 -4.17
N LEU A 40 -4.76 7.35 -3.93
CA LEU A 40 -4.54 8.22 -2.78
C LEU A 40 -4.74 9.68 -3.19
N TYR A 41 -5.56 10.41 -2.43
CA TYR A 41 -5.86 11.81 -2.66
C TYR A 41 -5.59 12.66 -1.42
N ARG A 42 -5.27 13.94 -1.63
CA ARG A 42 -5.27 14.99 -0.60
C ARG A 42 -5.98 16.21 -1.18
N ASP A 43 -6.99 16.70 -0.48
CA ASP A 43 -7.78 17.86 -0.91
C ASP A 43 -8.27 17.74 -2.37
N ASP A 44 -8.78 16.55 -2.73
CA ASP A 44 -9.22 16.16 -4.08
C ASP A 44 -8.13 16.15 -5.17
N LYS A 45 -6.86 16.33 -4.80
CA LYS A 45 -5.71 16.15 -5.72
C LYS A 45 -5.13 14.75 -5.59
N LEU A 46 -4.81 14.14 -6.72
CA LEU A 46 -4.23 12.80 -6.75
C LEU A 46 -2.77 12.88 -6.24
N ILE A 47 -2.46 12.09 -5.22
CA ILE A 47 -1.11 11.91 -4.70
C ILE A 47 -0.48 10.72 -5.42
N ASP A 48 0.35 11.02 -6.41
CA ASP A 48 1.03 10.03 -7.23
C ASP A 48 0.07 9.10 -8.00
N SER A 49 0.57 8.37 -8.99
CA SER A 49 -0.26 7.44 -9.78
C SER A 49 -0.20 6.01 -9.23
N GLY A 50 -0.01 5.87 -7.91
CA GLY A 50 0.04 4.56 -7.25
C GLY A 50 -1.33 3.90 -7.14
N LEU A 51 -1.33 2.57 -7.05
CA LEU A 51 -2.51 1.74 -6.89
C LEU A 51 -2.40 1.02 -5.56
N PHE A 52 -3.32 1.26 -4.63
CA PHE A 52 -3.15 0.88 -3.23
C PHE A 52 -4.18 -0.14 -2.76
N THR A 53 -3.79 -0.92 -1.75
CA THR A 53 -4.72 -1.72 -0.95
C THR A 53 -5.17 -0.91 0.27
N PRO A 54 -6.20 -1.35 1.02
CA PRO A 54 -6.57 -0.71 2.29
C PRO A 54 -5.62 -1.08 3.45
N ASN A 55 -4.49 -1.74 3.19
CA ASN A 55 -3.53 -2.15 4.21
C ASN A 55 -2.43 -1.10 4.38
N TYR A 56 -2.54 -0.31 5.45
CA TYR A 56 -1.65 0.81 5.73
C TYR A 56 -1.34 0.95 7.22
N LEU A 57 -0.32 1.76 7.51
CA LEU A 57 0.10 2.21 8.83
C LEU A 57 0.38 3.71 8.78
N ILE A 58 -0.22 4.47 9.69
CA ILE A 58 -0.01 5.91 9.84
C ILE A 58 0.81 6.16 11.11
N ILE A 59 1.79 7.06 11.00
CA ILE A 59 2.57 7.56 12.14
C ILE A 59 2.36 9.07 12.20
N GLU A 60 1.38 9.50 12.99
CA GLU A 60 0.87 10.87 13.00
C GLU A 60 1.96 11.89 13.41
N GLU A 61 2.75 11.58 14.43
CA GLU A 61 3.77 12.49 14.98
C GLU A 61 4.87 12.80 13.96
N ARG A 62 5.09 11.88 13.01
CA ARG A 62 6.09 12.00 11.94
C ARG A 62 5.47 12.34 10.58
N GLN A 63 4.15 12.45 10.49
CA GLN A 63 3.40 12.61 9.24
C GLN A 63 3.80 11.59 8.17
N LEU A 64 3.86 10.32 8.56
CA LEU A 64 4.21 9.23 7.65
C LEU A 64 2.99 8.36 7.34
N LEU A 65 2.92 7.91 6.08
CA LEU A 65 2.04 6.83 5.65
C LEU A 65 2.91 5.72 5.05
N ILE A 66 2.74 4.51 5.56
CA ILE A 66 3.27 3.30 4.94
C ILE A 66 2.08 2.50 4.45
N ILE A 67 2.04 2.22 3.15
CA ILE A 67 0.88 1.57 2.52
C ILE A 67 1.34 0.51 1.55
N GLN A 68 0.56 -0.57 1.43
CA GLN A 68 0.78 -1.59 0.43
C GLN A 68 0.25 -1.11 -0.93
N GLU A 69 1.11 -1.21 -1.94
CA GLU A 69 0.86 -0.78 -3.31
C GLU A 69 0.87 -2.01 -4.24
N TYR A 70 -0.08 -2.11 -5.15
CA TYR A 70 -0.05 -3.04 -6.27
C TYR A 70 0.96 -2.60 -7.32
N ASP A 71 1.63 -3.55 -7.97
CA ASP A 71 2.27 -3.29 -9.25
C ASP A 71 1.22 -2.93 -10.32
N THR A 72 1.58 -2.09 -11.27
CA THR A 72 0.71 -1.67 -12.39
C THR A 72 0.15 -2.84 -13.20
N SER A 73 0.79 -4.01 -13.16
CA SER A 73 0.30 -5.24 -13.77
C SER A 73 -1.11 -5.63 -13.30
N ILE A 74 -1.56 -5.19 -12.12
CA ILE A 74 -2.91 -5.45 -11.60
C ILE A 74 -4.03 -4.97 -12.52
N LEU A 75 -3.77 -3.94 -13.34
CA LEU A 75 -4.74 -3.40 -14.30
C LEU A 75 -4.96 -4.34 -15.49
N ASN A 76 -4.03 -5.26 -15.76
CA ASN A 76 -4.21 -6.29 -16.78
C ASN A 76 -4.90 -7.52 -16.15
N LYS A 77 -6.22 -7.42 -15.98
CA LYS A 77 -7.06 -8.42 -15.28
C LYS A 77 -6.94 -9.83 -15.88
N GLU A 78 -6.66 -9.96 -17.18
CA GLU A 78 -6.51 -11.25 -17.87
C GLU A 78 -5.28 -12.05 -17.37
N ASN A 79 -4.27 -11.34 -16.86
CA ASN A 79 -3.07 -11.95 -16.31
C ASN A 79 -3.21 -12.38 -14.84
N ILE A 80 -4.30 -11.97 -14.16
CA ILE A 80 -4.54 -12.32 -12.76
C ILE A 80 -5.40 -13.58 -12.73
N LYS A 81 -4.72 -14.73 -12.64
CA LYS A 81 -5.36 -16.05 -12.63
C LYS A 81 -5.53 -16.57 -11.21
N THR A 82 -4.56 -16.31 -10.35
CA THR A 82 -4.51 -16.73 -8.95
C THR A 82 -4.03 -15.59 -8.06
N ASP A 83 -4.19 -15.71 -6.75
CA ASP A 83 -3.63 -14.74 -5.80
C ASP A 83 -2.09 -14.64 -5.87
N GLN A 84 -1.42 -15.64 -6.47
CA GLN A 84 0.03 -15.65 -6.65
C GLN A 84 0.50 -14.73 -7.78
N ASP A 85 -0.39 -14.32 -8.68
CA ASP A 85 -0.08 -13.39 -9.78
C ASP A 85 -0.03 -11.93 -9.31
N LEU A 86 -0.51 -11.66 -8.10
CA LEU A 86 -0.51 -10.34 -7.50
C LEU A 86 0.90 -9.96 -7.05
N VAL A 87 1.32 -8.76 -7.43
CA VAL A 87 2.63 -8.20 -7.06
C VAL A 87 2.40 -6.96 -6.23
N PHE A 88 3.06 -6.90 -5.08
CA PHE A 88 2.94 -5.84 -4.11
C PHE A 88 4.30 -5.23 -3.78
N ASN A 89 4.29 -3.94 -3.44
CA ASN A 89 5.38 -3.24 -2.78
C ASN A 89 4.87 -2.60 -1.50
N LEU A 90 5.76 -2.28 -0.55
CA LEU A 90 5.47 -1.27 0.45
C LEU A 90 5.91 0.08 -0.08
N ARG A 91 5.08 1.10 0.14
CA ARG A 91 5.35 2.48 -0.23
C ARG A 91 5.30 3.34 1.01
N LEU A 92 6.38 4.09 1.24
CA LEU A 92 6.48 5.11 2.28
C LEU A 92 6.18 6.48 1.66
N PHE A 93 5.35 7.26 2.33
CA PHE A 93 5.19 8.69 2.11
C PHE A 93 5.65 9.44 3.36
N ASP A 94 6.57 10.38 3.18
CA ASP A 94 6.99 11.36 4.18
C ASP A 94 6.41 12.72 3.77
N PHE A 95 5.24 13.04 4.31
CA PHE A 95 4.52 14.28 3.96
C PHE A 95 5.22 15.52 4.50
N SER A 96 5.96 15.39 5.61
CA SER A 96 6.76 16.48 6.15
C SER A 96 7.86 16.93 5.18
N LYS A 97 8.38 16.01 4.36
CA LYS A 97 9.42 16.27 3.36
C LYS A 97 8.91 16.29 1.92
N GLY A 98 7.63 15.99 1.69
CA GLY A 98 7.06 15.85 0.34
C GLY A 98 7.74 14.75 -0.48
N LYS A 99 8.12 13.62 0.15
CA LYS A 99 8.84 12.53 -0.52
C LYS A 99 8.15 11.19 -0.40
N THR A 100 8.38 10.31 -1.36
CA THR A 100 7.90 8.92 -1.35
C THR A 100 8.94 7.96 -1.91
N GLY A 101 8.91 6.72 -1.44
CA GLY A 101 9.81 5.66 -1.89
C GLY A 101 9.15 4.29 -1.76
N ARG A 102 9.48 3.40 -2.69
CA ARG A 102 9.10 1.98 -2.64
C ARG A 102 10.19 1.20 -1.94
N PHE A 103 9.79 0.22 -1.15
CA PHE A 103 10.69 -0.73 -0.51
C PHE A 103 9.97 -2.05 -0.32
N SER A 104 10.72 -3.14 -0.23
CA SER A 104 10.20 -4.50 -0.01
C SER A 104 9.14 -4.93 -1.03
N LYS A 105 9.54 -5.78 -1.98
CA LYS A 105 8.64 -6.40 -2.94
C LYS A 105 8.14 -7.77 -2.43
N LEU A 106 6.93 -8.13 -2.81
CA LEU A 106 6.29 -9.40 -2.54
C LEU A 106 5.46 -9.82 -3.77
N THR A 107 5.62 -11.06 -4.23
CA THR A 107 4.74 -11.67 -5.25
C THR A 107 3.96 -12.78 -4.57
N GLY A 108 2.65 -12.74 -4.69
CA GLY A 108 1.73 -13.59 -3.93
C GLY A 108 1.67 -13.25 -2.45
N GLY A 109 0.49 -13.41 -1.84
CA GLY A 109 0.29 -13.13 -0.42
C GLY A 109 0.10 -11.64 -0.10
N ASN A 110 0.46 -11.21 1.10
CA ASN A 110 0.34 -9.80 1.50
C ASN A 110 1.35 -9.39 2.58
N PHE A 111 1.43 -8.08 2.82
CA PHE A 111 2.13 -7.55 3.98
C PHE A 111 1.20 -7.47 5.19
N LYS A 112 1.75 -7.62 6.39
CA LYS A 112 1.11 -7.17 7.63
C LYS A 112 2.02 -6.14 8.27
N LEU A 113 1.64 -4.87 8.19
CA LEU A 113 2.34 -3.78 8.84
C LEU A 113 2.08 -3.87 10.35
N GLU A 114 3.13 -3.82 11.17
CA GLU A 114 2.99 -3.96 12.62
C GLU A 114 3.20 -2.63 13.34
N LYS A 115 4.42 -2.10 13.33
CA LYS A 115 4.75 -0.87 14.05
C LYS A 115 6.06 -0.25 13.55
N LEU A 116 6.25 1.03 13.86
CA LEU A 116 7.51 1.75 13.72
C LEU A 116 8.10 1.96 15.11
N VAL A 117 9.34 1.50 15.34
CA VAL A 117 10.11 1.79 16.56
C VAL A 117 11.31 2.63 16.15
N ASP A 118 11.38 3.86 16.66
CA ASP A 118 12.32 4.89 16.21
C ASP A 118 12.23 5.13 14.70
N SER A 119 13.13 4.53 13.92
CA SER A 119 13.13 4.55 12.45
C SER A 119 13.12 3.16 11.82
N ILE A 120 12.89 2.11 12.60
CA ILE A 120 12.82 0.72 12.12
C ILE A 120 11.35 0.34 12.01
N LEU A 121 10.92 0.09 10.77
CA LEU A 121 9.61 -0.50 10.49
C LEU A 121 9.70 -2.01 10.66
N ILE A 122 8.82 -2.55 11.52
CA ILE A 122 8.61 -3.98 11.68
C ILE A 122 7.35 -4.35 10.89
N PHE A 123 7.48 -5.34 10.01
CA PHE A 123 6.37 -5.85 9.21
C PHE A 123 6.56 -7.33 8.89
N HIS A 124 5.49 -7.99 8.47
CA HIS A 124 5.53 -9.39 8.08
C HIS A 124 5.20 -9.56 6.61
N LYS A 125 5.91 -10.47 5.93
CA LYS A 125 5.47 -11.04 4.65
C LYS A 125 4.70 -12.32 4.96
N LYS A 126 3.43 -12.35 4.55
CA LYS A 126 2.54 -13.49 4.72
C LYS A 126 2.32 -14.16 3.38
N TYR A 127 2.73 -15.41 3.31
CA TYR A 127 2.40 -16.38 2.28
C TYR A 127 1.40 -17.39 2.88
N GLN A 128 0.79 -18.22 2.04
CA GLN A 128 -0.28 -19.16 2.43
C GLN A 128 0.01 -19.89 3.76
N ASP A 129 1.20 -20.47 3.90
CA ASP A 129 1.56 -21.28 5.07
C ASP A 129 2.71 -20.68 5.91
N VAL A 130 3.25 -19.53 5.47
CA VAL A 130 4.50 -18.99 6.02
C VAL A 130 4.37 -17.51 6.28
N THR A 131 4.57 -17.12 7.54
CA THR A 131 4.71 -15.72 7.95
C THR A 131 6.14 -15.49 8.42
N LYS A 132 6.82 -14.50 7.85
CA LYS A 132 8.17 -14.10 8.24
C LYS A 132 8.20 -12.61 8.59
N GLU A 133 8.83 -12.28 9.71
CA GLU A 133 9.08 -10.91 10.15
C GLU A 133 10.29 -10.32 9.43
N PHE A 134 10.22 -9.02 9.16
CA PHE A 134 11.28 -8.24 8.55
C PHE A 134 11.36 -6.86 9.22
N GLU A 135 12.57 -6.33 9.23
CA GLU A 135 12.89 -5.00 9.73
C GLU A 135 13.54 -4.17 8.62
N VAL A 136 13.10 -2.92 8.47
CA VAL A 136 13.69 -1.97 7.52
C VAL A 136 13.85 -0.61 8.19
N ASN A 137 15.05 -0.05 8.12
CA ASN A 137 15.28 1.34 8.49
C ASN A 137 14.69 2.26 7.42
N ILE A 138 13.68 3.05 7.80
CA ILE A 138 12.97 3.91 6.84
C ILE A 138 13.83 5.04 6.28
N ASN A 139 14.93 5.40 6.96
CA ASN A 139 15.84 6.43 6.50
C ASN A 139 16.76 5.96 5.36
N GLU A 140 16.84 4.65 5.12
CA GLU A 140 17.65 4.04 4.05
C GLU A 140 16.86 3.82 2.76
N ILE A 141 15.54 4.08 2.79
CA ILE A 141 14.68 3.97 1.61
C ILE A 141 15.09 5.05 0.61
N ASN A 142 15.23 4.67 -0.65
CA ASN A 142 15.48 5.63 -1.73
C ASN A 142 14.20 6.44 -2.01
N MET A 143 14.22 7.71 -1.61
CA MET A 143 13.06 8.61 -1.63
C MET A 143 13.15 9.61 -2.80
N THR A 144 12.03 9.79 -3.49
CA THR A 144 11.82 10.75 -4.59
C THR A 144 10.74 11.76 -4.23
N ALA A 145 10.62 12.86 -4.96
CA ALA A 145 9.57 13.85 -4.72
C ALA A 145 8.18 13.23 -4.99
N VAL A 146 7.19 13.57 -4.16
CA VAL A 146 5.79 13.22 -4.45
C VAL A 146 5.30 14.03 -5.65
N ALA A 147 4.69 13.36 -6.62
CA ALA A 147 4.05 14.01 -7.75
C ALA A 147 2.55 14.20 -7.47
N GLU A 148 2.15 15.42 -7.14
CA GLU A 148 0.73 15.77 -6.98
C GLU A 148 0.18 16.31 -8.30
N ARG A 149 -1.00 15.83 -8.70
CA ARG A 149 -1.65 16.20 -9.96
C ARG A 149 -3.09 16.61 -9.75
#